data_AF-A0A2Z6NW28-F1
#
_entry.id   AF-A0A2Z6NW28-F1
#
_cell.length_a   1.000
_cell.length_b   1.000
_cell.length_c   1.000
_cell.angle_alpha   90.00
_cell.angle_beta   90.00
_cell.angle_gamma   90.00
#
_symmetry.space_group_name_H-M   'P 1'
#
loop_
_entity.id
_entity.type
_entity.pdbx_description
1 polymer ?
#
loop_
_entity_poly.entity_id
_entity_poly.type
_entity_poly.pdbx_seq_one_letter_code
_entity_poly.pdbx_strand_id
1 'polypeptide(L)'
;MGMQSSLPLPSWRVVLTQIIFYFILEDFVFYWGHRILHTKWLYKHVHSVHHEYATPFGLTSEYAHPAEILFLGFATILGPAVTGPHLITLWLWMVLRVLETVEAHCGYHFPWSPSNFLPLYGGADFHDYHHRLLYTKSGNYSSTFTYMDRVFGTDIGYRKLKALKNAEVEYSSEQKKH
;
A
#
# COMPACT_ATOMS: atom_id res chain seq x y z
N MET A 1 -18.89 -17.59 -15.02
CA MET A 1 -18.13 -16.71 -14.12
C MET A 1 -18.22 -17.32 -12.73
N GLY A 2 -17.09 -17.70 -12.15
CA GLY A 2 -17.04 -18.42 -10.88
C GLY A 2 -15.64 -18.99 -10.66
N MET A 3 -15.26 -19.12 -9.39
CA MET A 3 -13.95 -19.62 -9.01
C MET A 3 -13.80 -21.09 -9.42
N GLN A 4 -12.65 -21.45 -9.99
CA GLN A 4 -12.35 -22.81 -10.42
C GLN A 4 -11.39 -23.50 -9.45
N SER A 5 -11.59 -24.78 -9.16
CA SER A 5 -10.69 -25.57 -8.30
C SER A 5 -10.23 -26.89 -8.92
N SER A 6 -10.75 -27.23 -10.11
CA SER A 6 -10.43 -28.45 -10.83
C SER A 6 -9.16 -28.32 -11.65
N LEU A 7 -8.48 -29.44 -11.87
CA LEU A 7 -7.40 -29.53 -12.85
C LEU A 7 -7.92 -29.32 -14.30
N PRO A 8 -7.05 -28.88 -15.23
CA PRO A 8 -5.63 -28.53 -15.05
C PRO A 8 -5.43 -27.17 -14.34
N LEU A 9 -4.27 -27.00 -13.70
CA LEU A 9 -3.89 -25.72 -13.09
C LEU A 9 -3.76 -24.62 -14.16
N PRO A 10 -4.01 -23.34 -13.81
CA PRO A 10 -3.82 -22.23 -14.74
C PRO A 10 -2.35 -22.12 -15.14
N SER A 11 -2.10 -21.77 -16.39
CA SER A 11 -0.74 -21.47 -16.84
C SER A 11 -0.18 -20.25 -16.09
N TRP A 12 1.14 -20.20 -15.91
CA TRP A 12 1.80 -19.05 -15.25
C TRP A 12 1.50 -17.72 -15.92
N ARG A 13 1.24 -17.69 -17.23
CA ARG A 13 0.83 -16.46 -17.94
C ARG A 13 -0.51 -15.95 -17.42
N VAL A 14 -1.50 -16.82 -17.24
CA VAL A 14 -2.81 -16.47 -16.69
C VAL A 14 -2.65 -15.97 -15.25
N VAL A 15 -1.89 -16.69 -14.43
CA VAL A 15 -1.64 -16.30 -13.04
C VAL A 15 -0.99 -14.90 -12.97
N LEU A 16 0.10 -14.67 -13.71
CA LEU A 16 0.81 -13.39 -13.69
C LEU A 16 -0.05 -12.23 -14.20
N THR A 17 -0.76 -12.40 -15.31
CA THR A 17 -1.65 -11.37 -15.83
C THR A 17 -2.76 -11.01 -14.84
N GLN A 18 -3.33 -12.02 -14.17
CA GLN A 18 -4.36 -11.80 -13.14
C GLN A 18 -3.80 -11.08 -11.92
N ILE A 19 -2.64 -11.49 -11.40
CA ILE A 19 -2.00 -10.85 -10.24
C ILE A 19 -1.66 -9.38 -10.53
N ILE A 20 -1.06 -9.09 -11.69
CA ILE A 20 -0.75 -7.70 -12.09
C ILE A 20 -2.04 -6.88 -12.19
N PHE A 21 -3.09 -7.44 -12.81
CA PHE A 21 -4.37 -6.78 -12.91
C PHE A 21 -4.99 -6.50 -11.52
N TYR A 22 -4.90 -7.44 -10.58
CA TYR A 22 -5.43 -7.26 -9.23
C TYR A 22 -4.70 -6.17 -8.47
N PHE A 23 -3.37 -6.15 -8.53
CA PHE A 23 -2.57 -5.09 -7.93
C PHE A 23 -2.95 -3.70 -8.46
N ILE A 24 -3.07 -3.54 -9.79
CA ILE A 24 -3.42 -2.24 -10.38
C ILE A 24 -4.83 -1.80 -9.98
N LEU A 25 -5.80 -2.73 -10.03
CA LEU A 25 -7.19 -2.43 -9.72
C LEU A 25 -7.41 -2.15 -8.23
N GLU A 26 -6.84 -2.98 -7.36
CA GLU A 26 -6.94 -2.81 -5.90
C GLU A 26 -6.31 -1.48 -5.49
N ASP A 27 -5.10 -1.17 -5.97
CA ASP A 27 -4.41 0.07 -5.63
C ASP A 27 -5.17 1.32 -6.13
N PHE A 28 -5.83 1.23 -7.28
CA PHE A 28 -6.73 2.28 -7.77
C PHE A 28 -7.93 2.50 -6.84
N VAL A 29 -8.63 1.43 -6.47
CA VAL A 29 -9.82 1.51 -5.60
C VAL A 29 -9.43 1.95 -4.19
N PHE A 30 -8.34 1.41 -3.67
CA PHE A 30 -7.77 1.75 -2.37
C PHE A 30 -7.41 3.24 -2.32
N TYR A 31 -6.66 3.77 -3.30
CA TYR A 31 -6.25 5.18 -3.32
C TYR A 31 -7.45 6.12 -3.12
N TRP A 32 -8.53 5.91 -3.86
CA TRP A 32 -9.71 6.77 -3.75
C TRP A 32 -10.47 6.58 -2.45
N GLY A 33 -10.68 5.33 -2.02
CA GLY A 33 -11.37 5.08 -0.77
C GLY A 33 -10.58 5.56 0.45
N HIS A 34 -9.27 5.36 0.46
CA HIS A 34 -8.38 5.85 1.49
C HIS A 34 -8.38 7.39 1.54
N ARG A 35 -8.34 8.07 0.39
CA ARG A 35 -8.51 9.52 0.33
C ARG A 35 -9.86 9.98 0.88
N ILE A 36 -10.94 9.23 0.64
CA ILE A 36 -12.28 9.50 1.21
C ILE A 36 -12.31 9.26 2.72
N LEU A 37 -11.62 8.22 3.22
CA LEU A 37 -11.48 7.95 4.65
C LEU A 37 -10.81 9.11 5.40
N HIS A 38 -9.96 9.89 4.75
CA HIS A 38 -9.36 11.11 5.30
C HIS A 38 -10.28 12.35 5.30
N THR A 39 -11.53 12.23 4.87
CA THR A 39 -12.52 13.30 5.10
C THR A 39 -12.81 13.45 6.59
N LYS A 40 -13.08 14.67 7.07
CA LYS A 40 -13.21 14.98 8.50
C LYS A 40 -14.11 14.02 9.28
N TRP A 41 -15.25 13.61 8.72
CA TRP A 41 -16.18 12.72 9.39
C TRP A 41 -15.67 11.28 9.43
N LEU A 42 -15.23 10.73 8.28
CA LEU A 42 -14.75 9.35 8.21
C LEU A 42 -13.43 9.19 8.98
N TYR A 43 -12.56 10.19 8.94
CA TYR A 43 -11.33 10.15 9.71
C TYR A 43 -11.64 10.02 11.19
N LYS A 44 -12.48 10.91 11.72
CA LYS A 44 -12.78 10.96 13.15
C LYS A 44 -13.48 9.70 13.70
N HIS A 45 -14.30 9.03 12.88
CA HIS A 45 -15.16 7.94 13.37
C HIS A 45 -14.76 6.55 12.85
N VAL A 46 -13.91 6.47 11.83
CA VAL A 46 -13.52 5.21 11.19
C VAL A 46 -12.00 5.12 11.15
N HIS A 47 -11.35 6.01 10.39
CA HIS A 47 -9.94 5.84 10.06
C HIS A 47 -8.97 6.26 11.18
N SER A 48 -9.44 6.98 12.20
CA SER A 48 -8.63 7.33 13.36
C SER A 48 -8.17 6.12 14.17
N VAL A 49 -8.90 4.99 14.10
CA VAL A 49 -8.49 3.73 14.74
C VAL A 49 -7.24 3.19 14.05
N HIS A 50 -7.21 3.23 12.72
CA HIS A 50 -6.04 2.84 11.94
C HIS A 50 -4.84 3.76 12.21
N HIS A 51 -5.10 5.07 12.30
CA HIS A 51 -4.10 6.11 12.63
C HIS A 51 -3.77 6.23 14.12
N GLU A 52 -4.23 5.29 14.98
CA GLU A 52 -3.92 5.33 16.42
C GLU A 52 -2.41 5.23 16.67
N TYR A 53 -1.70 4.47 15.81
CA TYR A 53 -0.26 4.29 15.88
C TYR A 53 0.45 5.16 14.84
N ALA A 54 0.96 6.32 15.25
CA ALA A 54 1.73 7.22 14.38
C ALA A 54 3.00 6.57 13.78
N THR A 55 3.49 5.50 14.40
CA THR A 55 4.56 4.63 13.87
C THR A 55 4.06 3.19 13.90
N PRO A 56 3.45 2.71 12.80
CA PRO A 56 2.91 1.37 12.75
C PRO A 56 4.01 0.30 12.80
N PHE A 57 3.60 -0.93 13.13
CA PHE A 57 4.43 -2.12 13.01
C PHE A 57 3.57 -3.24 12.40
N GLY A 58 4.18 -4.32 11.91
CA GLY A 58 3.48 -5.30 11.06
C GLY A 58 2.17 -5.87 11.64
N LEU A 59 2.03 -5.99 12.97
CA LEU A 59 0.80 -6.47 13.61
C LEU A 59 -0.33 -5.44 13.63
N THR A 60 -0.04 -4.14 13.56
CA THR A 60 -1.05 -3.07 13.52
C THR A 60 -1.57 -2.82 12.11
N SER A 61 -1.03 -3.50 11.10
CA SER A 61 -1.41 -3.34 9.69
C SER A 61 -2.89 -3.62 9.42
N GLU A 62 -3.49 -4.52 10.20
CA GLU A 62 -4.92 -4.87 10.15
C GLU A 62 -5.71 -4.31 11.35
N TYR A 63 -5.08 -3.46 12.18
CA TYR A 63 -5.77 -2.80 13.29
C TYR A 63 -6.56 -1.60 12.76
N ALA A 64 -7.83 -1.83 12.46
CA ALA A 64 -8.70 -0.83 11.88
C ALA A 64 -10.16 -0.98 12.36
N HIS A 65 -10.95 0.06 12.13
CA HIS A 65 -12.39 0.01 12.39
C HIS A 65 -13.07 -1.03 11.45
N PRO A 66 -14.08 -1.80 11.89
CA PRO A 66 -14.71 -2.84 11.06
C PRO A 66 -15.21 -2.36 9.68
N ALA A 67 -15.72 -1.12 9.60
CA ALA A 67 -16.14 -0.53 8.34
C ALA A 67 -14.98 -0.35 7.34
N GLU A 68 -13.79 -0.02 7.83
CA GLU A 68 -12.59 0.08 7.00
C GLU A 68 -12.15 -1.31 6.53
N ILE A 69 -12.14 -2.30 7.43
CA ILE A 69 -11.84 -3.70 7.07
C ILE A 69 -12.76 -4.21 5.96
N LEU A 70 -14.07 -3.91 6.03
CA LEU A 70 -15.02 -4.28 4.98
C LEU A 70 -14.70 -3.60 3.64
N PHE A 71 -14.31 -2.32 3.65
CA PHE A 71 -13.89 -1.60 2.46
C PHE A 71 -12.60 -2.19 1.86
N LEU A 72 -11.59 -2.43 2.69
CA LEU A 72 -10.30 -3.01 2.28
C LEU A 72 -10.49 -4.43 1.72
N GLY A 73 -11.32 -5.23 2.37
CA GLY A 73 -11.71 -6.55 1.88
C GLY A 73 -12.44 -6.49 0.54
N PHE A 74 -13.35 -5.52 0.36
CA PHE A 74 -14.00 -5.29 -0.92
C PHE A 74 -13.00 -4.93 -2.03
N ALA A 75 -12.10 -3.97 -1.78
CA ALA A 75 -11.07 -3.58 -2.75
C ALA A 75 -10.19 -4.77 -3.16
N THR A 76 -9.79 -5.59 -2.18
CA THR A 76 -8.96 -6.79 -2.38
C THR A 76 -9.65 -7.85 -3.23
N ILE A 77 -10.96 -8.05 -3.07
CA ILE A 77 -11.72 -9.12 -3.74
C ILE A 77 -12.30 -8.68 -5.10
N LEU A 78 -12.36 -7.38 -5.38
CA LEU A 78 -12.96 -6.87 -6.62
C LEU A 78 -12.32 -7.46 -7.88
N GLY A 79 -10.98 -7.51 -7.95
CA GLY A 79 -10.25 -8.10 -9.08
C GLY A 79 -10.60 -9.58 -9.30
N PRO A 80 -10.41 -10.45 -8.29
CA PRO A 80 -10.85 -11.85 -8.34
C PRO A 80 -12.33 -12.05 -8.67
N ALA A 81 -13.22 -11.17 -8.19
CA ALA A 81 -14.65 -11.25 -8.49
C ALA A 81 -14.95 -11.00 -9.98
N VAL A 82 -14.20 -10.08 -10.61
CA VAL A 82 -14.32 -9.77 -12.05
C VAL A 82 -13.79 -10.91 -12.92
N THR A 83 -12.64 -11.50 -12.56
CA THR A 83 -11.97 -12.50 -13.41
C THR A 83 -12.43 -13.93 -13.16
N GLY A 84 -12.95 -14.24 -11.96
CA GLY A 84 -13.29 -15.61 -11.54
C GLY A 84 -12.09 -16.56 -11.63
N PRO A 85 -11.01 -16.35 -10.85
CA PRO A 85 -9.76 -17.07 -11.02
C PRO A 85 -9.85 -18.53 -10.55
N HIS A 86 -8.81 -19.29 -10.88
CA HIS A 86 -8.56 -20.55 -10.18
C HIS A 86 -8.22 -20.29 -8.71
N LEU A 87 -8.60 -21.20 -7.82
CA LEU A 87 -8.40 -21.12 -6.37
C LEU A 87 -6.93 -20.84 -6.04
N ILE A 88 -5.99 -21.53 -6.69
CA ILE A 88 -4.55 -21.31 -6.47
C ILE A 88 -4.11 -19.87 -6.73
N THR A 89 -4.70 -19.20 -7.73
CA THR A 89 -4.38 -17.80 -8.05
C THR A 89 -5.00 -16.87 -7.02
N LEU A 90 -6.20 -17.17 -6.52
CA LEU A 90 -6.79 -16.43 -5.41
C LEU A 90 -5.94 -16.56 -4.14
N TRP A 91 -5.52 -17.77 -3.78
CA TRP A 91 -4.67 -17.96 -2.59
C TRP A 91 -3.34 -17.24 -2.72
N LEU A 92 -2.68 -17.34 -3.87
CA LEU A 92 -1.47 -16.58 -4.15
C LEU A 92 -1.71 -15.07 -4.01
N TRP A 93 -2.81 -14.55 -4.57
CA TRP A 93 -3.20 -13.15 -4.43
C TRP A 93 -3.36 -12.73 -2.96
N MET A 94 -4.10 -13.50 -2.16
CA MET A 94 -4.31 -13.19 -0.75
C MET A 94 -2.99 -13.16 0.03
N VAL A 95 -2.09 -14.13 -0.22
CA VAL A 95 -0.77 -14.15 0.43
C VAL A 95 0.05 -12.92 0.05
N LEU A 96 0.12 -12.59 -1.25
CA LEU A 96 0.87 -11.42 -1.72
C LEU A 96 0.32 -10.12 -1.11
N ARG A 97 -1.01 -9.97 -1.08
CA ARG A 97 -1.70 -8.79 -0.53
C ARG A 97 -1.41 -8.63 0.97
N VAL A 98 -1.51 -9.69 1.76
CA VAL A 98 -1.19 -9.63 3.20
C VAL A 98 0.29 -9.33 3.44
N LEU A 99 1.21 -9.95 2.68
CA LEU A 99 2.64 -9.66 2.80
C LEU A 99 2.96 -8.21 2.48
N GLU A 100 2.34 -7.65 1.44
CA GLU A 100 2.51 -6.24 1.06
C GLU A 100 1.93 -5.31 2.13
N THR A 101 0.73 -5.59 2.66
CA THR A 101 0.14 -4.84 3.78
C THR A 101 1.10 -4.81 4.98
N VAL A 102 1.64 -5.97 5.38
CA VAL A 102 2.57 -6.05 6.50
C VAL A 102 3.88 -5.31 6.21
N GLU A 103 4.42 -5.43 4.99
CA GLU A 103 5.66 -4.73 4.59
C GLU A 103 5.48 -3.21 4.62
N ALA A 104 4.37 -2.69 4.09
CA ALA A 104 4.06 -1.27 4.10
C ALA A 104 3.88 -0.70 5.52
N HIS A 105 3.55 -1.53 6.52
CA HIS A 105 3.32 -1.10 7.90
C HIS A 105 4.43 -1.54 8.86
N CYS A 106 5.46 -2.24 8.40
CA CYS A 106 6.40 -2.85 9.34
C CYS A 106 7.28 -1.83 10.07
N GLY A 107 7.33 -0.58 9.60
CA GLY A 107 8.17 0.48 10.15
C GLY A 107 9.67 0.32 9.82
N TYR A 108 10.01 -0.66 8.98
CA TYR A 108 11.39 -0.98 8.61
C TYR A 108 11.60 -0.95 7.11
N HIS A 109 12.61 -0.18 6.68
CA HIS A 109 13.09 -0.21 5.31
C HIS A 109 14.32 -1.10 5.20
N PHE A 110 14.10 -2.38 4.89
CA PHE A 110 15.15 -3.38 4.72
C PHE A 110 15.90 -3.23 3.38
N PRO A 111 17.14 -3.75 3.26
CA PRO A 111 17.87 -3.80 1.99
C PRO A 111 17.13 -4.54 0.86
N TRP A 112 16.28 -5.50 1.20
CA TRP A 112 15.48 -6.28 0.24
C TRP A 112 14.05 -5.76 0.07
N SER A 113 13.69 -4.61 0.65
CA SER A 113 12.36 -4.02 0.46
C SER A 113 12.10 -3.74 -1.02
N PRO A 114 10.89 -4.02 -1.55
CA PRO A 114 10.60 -3.80 -2.97
C PRO A 114 10.80 -2.34 -3.42
N SER A 115 10.63 -1.38 -2.51
CA SER A 115 10.92 0.06 -2.71
C SER A 115 12.33 0.37 -3.19
N ASN A 116 13.31 -0.53 -2.97
CA ASN A 116 14.67 -0.39 -3.46
C ASN A 116 14.85 -0.76 -4.94
N PHE A 117 13.94 -1.57 -5.48
CA PHE A 117 14.08 -2.16 -6.83
C PHE A 117 13.00 -1.71 -7.79
N LEU A 118 11.80 -1.41 -7.28
CA LEU A 118 10.64 -1.07 -8.10
C LEU A 118 10.37 0.44 -8.02
N PRO A 119 10.53 1.17 -9.13
CA PRO A 119 10.16 2.58 -9.15
C PRO A 119 8.66 2.69 -8.90
N LEU A 120 8.28 3.68 -8.08
CA LEU A 120 6.92 3.95 -7.65
C LEU A 120 6.35 3.00 -6.60
N TYR A 121 7.07 1.99 -6.11
CA TYR A 121 6.62 1.23 -4.94
C TYR A 121 6.77 2.08 -3.67
N GLY A 122 5.71 2.16 -2.87
CA GLY A 122 5.66 3.00 -1.66
C GLY A 122 6.53 2.44 -0.53
N GLY A 123 6.18 1.22 -0.09
CA GLY A 123 6.82 0.53 1.03
C GLY A 123 6.66 1.23 2.38
N ALA A 124 7.36 0.68 3.38
CA ALA A 124 7.25 1.11 4.77
C ALA A 124 7.41 2.63 4.96
N ASP A 125 8.48 3.22 4.44
CA ASP A 125 8.79 4.65 4.62
C ASP A 125 7.69 5.59 4.09
N PHE A 126 7.03 5.21 3.00
CA PHE A 126 5.98 6.01 2.38
C PHE A 126 4.72 6.05 3.24
N HIS A 127 4.35 4.89 3.79
CA HIS A 127 3.18 4.75 4.63
C HIS A 127 3.43 5.22 6.07
N ASP A 128 4.63 5.05 6.60
CA ASP A 128 5.07 5.65 7.86
C ASP A 128 4.95 7.17 7.83
N TYR A 129 5.32 7.80 6.71
CA TYR A 129 5.14 9.24 6.56
C TYR A 129 3.66 9.62 6.61
N HIS A 130 2.78 8.82 6.00
CA HIS A 130 1.33 9.02 6.03
C HIS A 130 0.78 9.03 7.46
N HIS A 131 1.08 8.01 8.26
CA HIS A 131 0.62 7.87 9.66
C HIS A 131 1.07 8.99 10.60
N ARG A 132 2.19 9.66 10.28
CA ARG A 132 2.71 10.76 11.09
C ARG A 132 2.01 12.09 10.83
N LEU A 133 1.26 12.21 9.75
CA LEU A 133 0.61 13.46 9.38
C LEU A 133 -0.77 13.57 10.02
N LEU A 134 -1.13 14.79 10.42
CA LEU A 134 -2.50 15.09 10.78
C LEU A 134 -3.40 14.94 9.54
N TYR A 135 -4.64 14.49 9.73
CA TYR A 135 -5.62 14.33 8.65
C TYR A 135 -5.85 15.59 7.80
N THR A 136 -5.59 16.79 8.34
CA THR A 136 -5.71 18.06 7.59
C THR A 136 -4.58 18.30 6.61
N LYS A 137 -3.49 17.54 6.72
CA LYS A 137 -2.29 17.61 5.88
C LYS A 137 -1.97 16.25 5.24
N SER A 138 -2.91 15.29 5.27
CA SER A 138 -2.67 13.95 4.80
C SER A 138 -2.47 13.88 3.29
N GLY A 139 -1.70 12.88 2.89
CA GLY A 139 -1.28 12.58 1.53
C GLY A 139 -0.91 11.10 1.48
N ASN A 140 -0.14 10.65 0.49
CA ASN A 140 0.39 9.28 0.45
C ASN A 140 -0.71 8.20 0.61
N TYR A 141 -1.75 8.26 -0.22
CA TYR A 141 -2.95 7.42 -0.06
C TYR A 141 -2.85 6.05 -0.74
N SER A 142 -1.87 5.82 -1.61
CA SER A 142 -1.72 4.55 -2.32
C SER A 142 -1.40 3.41 -1.36
N SER A 143 -1.84 2.20 -1.72
CA SER A 143 -1.60 0.96 -0.97
C SER A 143 -0.20 0.45 -1.26
N THR A 144 0.10 0.26 -2.55
CA THR A 144 1.33 -0.38 -3.04
C THR A 144 2.10 0.54 -3.99
N PHE A 145 1.45 1.04 -5.05
CA PHE A 145 2.12 1.84 -6.08
C PHE A 145 1.71 3.31 -5.99
N THR A 146 2.69 4.17 -5.80
CA THR A 146 2.53 5.62 -5.60
C THR A 146 2.15 6.41 -6.87
N TYR A 147 1.79 5.74 -7.97
CA TYR A 147 1.50 6.41 -9.24
C TYR A 147 0.31 7.35 -9.14
N MET A 148 -0.75 6.96 -8.43
CA MET A 148 -1.91 7.82 -8.19
C MET A 148 -1.52 9.04 -7.37
N ASP A 149 -0.77 8.86 -6.28
CA ASP A 149 -0.28 9.99 -5.50
C ASP A 149 0.57 10.95 -6.32
N ARG A 150 1.40 10.43 -7.24
CA ARG A 150 2.24 11.25 -8.10
C ARG A 150 1.44 12.02 -9.14
N VAL A 151 0.40 11.42 -9.71
CA VAL A 151 -0.51 12.07 -10.67
C VAL A 151 -1.31 13.19 -10.01
N PHE A 152 -1.80 12.95 -8.79
CA PHE A 152 -2.66 13.91 -8.07
C PHE A 152 -1.89 14.81 -7.08
N GLY A 153 -0.57 14.67 -7.00
CA GLY A 153 0.29 15.49 -6.15
C GLY A 153 0.10 15.26 -4.65
N THR A 154 -0.43 14.13 -4.23
CA THR A 154 -0.66 13.81 -2.81
C THR A 154 0.58 13.25 -2.11
N ASP A 155 1.70 13.05 -2.82
CA ASP A 155 3.02 12.67 -2.27
C ASP A 155 4.04 13.83 -2.18
N ILE A 156 3.65 15.08 -2.47
CA ILE A 156 4.60 16.21 -2.59
C ILE A 156 5.38 16.42 -1.28
N GLY A 157 4.70 16.34 -0.14
CA GLY A 157 5.33 16.48 1.18
C GLY A 157 6.38 15.40 1.44
N TYR A 158 6.04 14.14 1.12
CA TYR A 158 6.95 13.01 1.25
C TYR A 158 8.19 13.17 0.36
N ARG A 159 8.00 13.54 -0.91
CA ARG A 159 9.11 13.75 -1.84
C ARG A 159 10.05 14.86 -1.40
N LYS A 160 9.50 15.95 -0.84
CA LYS A 160 10.30 17.03 -0.26
C LYS A 160 11.13 16.52 0.92
N LEU A 161 10.53 15.76 1.84
CA LEU A 161 11.25 15.15 2.97
C LEU A 161 12.38 14.23 2.49
N LYS A 162 12.11 13.38 1.49
CA LYS A 162 13.10 12.44 0.95
C LYS A 162 14.28 13.17 0.30
N ALA A 163 14.02 14.26 -0.43
CA ALA A 163 15.06 15.09 -1.03
C ALA A 163 15.96 15.75 0.04
N LEU A 164 15.38 16.25 1.12
CA LEU A 164 16.14 16.85 2.23
C LEU A 164 17.04 15.82 2.93
N LYS A 165 16.50 14.63 3.23
CA LYS A 165 17.29 13.54 3.84
C LYS A 165 18.47 13.12 2.97
N ASN A 166 18.27 13.02 1.66
CA ASN A 166 19.36 12.66 0.74
C ASN A 166 20.47 13.73 0.72
N ALA A 167 20.09 15.01 0.70
CA ALA A 167 21.06 16.12 0.75
C ALA A 167 21.86 16.14 2.07
N GLU A 168 21.22 15.85 3.20
CA GLU A 168 21.90 15.73 4.50
C GLU A 168 22.91 14.56 4.53
N VAL A 169 22.55 13.42 3.94
CA VAL A 169 23.43 12.25 3.83
C VAL A 169 24.63 12.56 2.94
N GLU A 170 24.41 13.20 1.79
CA GLU A 170 25.48 13.63 0.88
C GLU A 170 26.45 14.58 1.60
N TYR A 171 25.93 15.63 2.24
CA TYR A 171 26.74 16.59 3.00
C TYR A 171 27.55 15.93 4.13
N SER A 172 26.94 15.03 4.92
CA SER A 172 27.65 14.30 5.98
C SER A 172 28.73 13.37 5.43
N SER A 173 28.50 12.77 4.26
CA SER A 173 29.48 11.89 3.61
C SER A 173 30.68 12.67 3.06
N GLU A 174 30.48 13.90 2.59
CA GLU A 174 31.54 14.80 2.14
C GLU A 174 32.41 15.28 3.29
N GLN A 175 31.79 15.68 4.42
CA GLN A 175 32.53 16.10 5.62
C GLN A 175 33.43 14.98 6.20
N LYS A 176 33.02 13.71 6.10
CA LYS A 176 33.84 12.57 6.57
C LYS A 176 35.03 12.24 5.67
N LYS A 177 35.10 12.81 4.46
CA LYS A 177 36.20 12.62 3.50
C LYS A 177 37.30 13.68 3.64
N HIS A 178 37.13 14.67 4.51
CA HIS A 178 38.12 15.69 4.86
C HIS A 178 38.56 15.49 6.31
#